data_AF-A0AAV5TDX0-F1
#
_entry.id   AF-A0AAV5TDX0-F1
#
_cell.length_a   1.000
_cell.length_b   1.000
_cell.length_c   1.000
_cell.angle_alpha   90.00
_cell.angle_beta   90.00
_cell.angle_gamma   90.00
#
_symmetry.space_group_name_H-M   'P 1'
#
loop_
_entity.id
_entity.type
_entity.pdbx_description
1 polymer ?
#
loop_
_entity_poly.entity_id
_entity_poly.type
_entity_poly.pdbx_seq_one_letter_code
_entity_poly.pdbx_strand_id
1 'polypeptide(L)'
;FSHKMFSALFLSCLLASSMAAESTGSIGYCIAGLCPPGFQCVSNECVAVTRTKRSLCPKDQIIGECLAGICPTGFRCDGASCC
;
A
#
# COMPACT_ATOMS: atom_id res chain seq x y z
N PHE A 1 14.09 -5.55 49.33
CA PHE A 1 14.73 -6.05 48.10
C PHE A 1 13.68 -6.43 47.03
N SER A 2 12.55 -5.72 46.91
CA SER A 2 11.44 -6.13 46.00
C SER A 2 10.85 -5.01 45.12
N HIS A 3 11.38 -3.79 45.15
CA HIS A 3 10.87 -2.68 44.30
C HIS A 3 11.62 -2.52 42.97
N LYS A 4 12.83 -3.09 42.86
CA LYS A 4 13.63 -3.03 41.62
C LYS A 4 13.20 -4.08 40.58
N MET A 5 12.57 -5.17 41.03
CA MET A 5 12.08 -6.24 40.15
C MET A 5 10.80 -5.83 39.40
N PHE A 6 9.89 -5.11 40.05
CA PHE A 6 8.64 -4.66 39.42
C PHE A 6 8.85 -3.59 38.35
N SER A 7 9.78 -2.64 38.59
CA SER A 7 10.07 -1.56 37.63
C SER A 7 10.68 -2.07 36.32
N ALA A 8 11.51 -3.12 36.39
CA ALA A 8 12.10 -3.74 35.20
C ALA A 8 11.08 -4.54 34.36
N LEU A 9 10.07 -5.14 35.01
CA LEU A 9 8.98 -5.88 34.35
C LEU A 9 8.02 -4.96 33.58
N PHE A 10 7.76 -3.76 34.09
CA PHE A 10 6.93 -2.77 33.41
C PHE A 10 7.64 -2.12 32.21
N LEU A 11 8.95 -1.86 32.31
CA LEU A 11 9.73 -1.28 31.22
C LEU A 11 9.94 -2.22 30.03
N SER A 12 10.03 -3.54 30.28
CA SER A 12 10.23 -4.53 29.21
C SER A 12 8.99 -4.76 28.36
N CYS A 13 7.78 -4.61 28.92
CA CYS A 13 6.53 -4.70 28.15
C CYS A 13 6.34 -3.53 27.17
N LEU A 14 6.78 -2.32 27.54
CA LEU A 14 6.67 -1.13 26.69
C LEU A 14 7.53 -1.24 25.42
N LEU A 15 8.68 -1.91 25.50
CA LEU A 15 9.60 -2.11 24.36
C LEU A 15 9.16 -3.23 23.40
N ALA A 16 8.25 -4.12 23.81
CA ALA A 16 7.79 -5.23 22.99
C ALA A 16 6.68 -4.86 21.99
N SER A 17 6.17 -3.63 22.03
CA SER A 17 4.99 -3.22 21.24
C SER A 17 5.30 -2.79 19.80
N SER A 18 6.57 -2.78 19.38
CA SER A 18 6.98 -2.18 18.09
C SER A 18 7.10 -3.15 16.91
N MET A 19 6.62 -4.39 17.02
CA MET A 19 6.75 -5.39 15.93
C MET A 19 5.43 -5.87 15.33
N ALA A 20 4.46 -4.96 15.17
CA ALA A 20 3.58 -5.10 14.01
C ALA A 20 4.37 -4.60 12.80
N ALA A 21 5.15 -5.50 12.19
CA ALA A 21 5.82 -5.25 10.93
C ALA A 21 4.77 -4.84 9.90
N GLU A 22 4.76 -3.53 9.62
CA GLU A 22 4.24 -2.89 8.42
C GLU A 22 4.69 -3.70 7.19
N SER A 23 3.90 -4.69 6.81
CA SER A 23 4.11 -5.47 5.60
C SER A 23 3.39 -4.73 4.48
N THR A 24 4.05 -3.68 3.99
CA THR A 24 3.64 -2.99 2.76
C THR A 24 3.51 -4.01 1.62
N GLY A 25 2.27 -4.45 1.36
CA GLY A 25 1.88 -5.07 0.10
C GLY A 25 1.73 -6.60 0.04
N SER A 26 2.09 -7.38 1.08
CA SER A 26 1.94 -8.85 1.08
C SER A 26 0.87 -9.32 2.09
N ILE A 27 -0.05 -10.18 1.66
CA ILE A 27 -1.13 -10.73 2.51
C ILE A 27 -0.88 -12.18 2.96
N GLY A 28 0.25 -12.77 2.58
CA GLY A 28 0.61 -14.14 2.95
C GLY A 28 1.33 -14.89 1.82
N TYR A 29 1.47 -16.20 1.99
CA TYR A 29 2.11 -17.07 0.99
C TYR A 29 1.13 -17.56 -0.08
N CYS A 30 1.67 -17.95 -1.22
CA CYS A 30 0.86 -18.53 -2.29
C CYS A 30 0.36 -19.93 -1.91
N ILE A 31 -0.93 -20.18 -2.13
CA ILE A 31 -1.53 -21.50 -1.91
C ILE A 31 -1.66 -22.17 -3.27
N ALA A 32 -0.86 -23.22 -3.52
CA ALA A 32 -0.79 -23.89 -4.82
C ALA A 32 -0.48 -22.94 -6.00
N GLY A 33 0.32 -21.90 -5.77
CA GLY A 33 0.65 -20.88 -6.77
C GLY A 33 -0.47 -19.87 -7.03
N LEU A 34 -1.53 -19.88 -6.23
CA LEU A 34 -2.68 -18.99 -6.36
C LEU A 34 -2.80 -18.06 -5.15
N CYS A 35 -3.40 -16.90 -5.41
CA CYS A 35 -3.72 -15.87 -4.43
C CYS A 35 -5.19 -15.44 -4.62
N PRO A 36 -5.83 -14.87 -3.58
CA PRO A 36 -7.19 -14.33 -3.70
C PRO A 36 -7.28 -13.22 -4.76
N PRO A 37 -8.49 -12.90 -5.26
CA PRO A 37 -8.68 -11.88 -6.29
C PRO A 37 -8.12 -10.53 -5.84
N GLY A 38 -7.38 -9.86 -6.75
CA GLY A 38 -6.67 -8.61 -6.46
C GLY A 38 -5.21 -8.80 -6.01
N PHE A 39 -4.75 -10.04 -5.85
CA PHE A 39 -3.38 -10.39 -5.47
C PHE A 39 -2.73 -11.33 -6.50
N GLN A 40 -1.41 -11.26 -6.63
CA GLN A 40 -0.62 -12.12 -7.51
C GLN A 40 0.50 -12.78 -6.72
N CYS A 41 0.77 -14.04 -7.05
CA CYS A 41 1.88 -14.77 -6.46
C CYS A 41 3.20 -14.29 -7.08
N VAL A 42 4.01 -13.59 -6.29
CA VAL A 42 5.35 -13.12 -6.66
C VAL A 42 6.32 -13.64 -5.62
N SER A 43 7.33 -14.40 -6.02
CA SER A 43 8.34 -14.98 -5.10
C SER A 43 7.75 -15.73 -3.90
N ASN A 44 6.70 -16.54 -4.13
CA ASN A 44 5.96 -17.29 -3.11
C ASN A 44 5.13 -16.43 -2.13
N GLU A 45 4.95 -15.16 -2.42
CA GLU A 45 4.15 -14.23 -1.62
C GLU A 45 2.98 -13.67 -2.44
N CYS A 46 1.82 -13.58 -1.81
CA CYS A 46 0.64 -12.94 -2.35
C CYS A 46 0.76 -11.44 -2.16
N VAL A 47 1.26 -10.77 -3.19
CA VAL A 47 1.37 -9.33 -3.22
C VAL A 47 0.14 -8.71 -3.87
N ALA A 48 -0.29 -7.56 -3.38
CA ALA A 48 -1.36 -6.81 -4.02
C ALA A 48 -0.95 -6.56 -5.47
N VAL A 49 -1.86 -6.85 -6.42
CA VAL A 49 -1.66 -6.43 -7.79
C VAL A 49 -1.73 -4.92 -7.76
N THR A 50 -0.58 -4.28 -7.63
CA THR A 50 -0.42 -2.90 -8.03
C THR A 50 -0.62 -2.93 -9.54
N ARG A 51 -1.90 -2.83 -9.94
CA ARG A 51 -2.21 -1.97 -11.06
C ARG A 51 -1.68 -0.63 -10.60
N THR A 52 -0.39 -0.39 -10.86
CA THR A 52 0.04 0.93 -11.23
C THR A 52 -1.02 1.33 -12.21
N LYS A 53 -1.98 2.15 -11.77
CA LYS A 53 -2.73 2.99 -12.69
C LYS A 53 -1.59 3.72 -13.34
N ARG A 54 -1.13 3.15 -14.46
CA ARG A 54 -0.03 3.68 -15.23
C ARG A 54 -0.69 4.92 -15.76
N SER A 55 -0.51 5.99 -14.98
CA SER A 55 -1.26 7.22 -15.19
C SER A 55 -1.02 7.51 -16.65
N LEU A 56 -2.08 7.45 -17.45
CA LEU A 56 -1.95 7.68 -18.88
C LEU A 56 -1.35 9.08 -19.10
N CYS A 57 -1.51 9.95 -18.10
CA CYS A 57 -0.82 11.21 -17.96
C CYS A 57 0.61 11.00 -17.44
N PRO A 58 1.65 11.17 -18.27
CA PRO A 58 2.94 11.57 -17.74
C PRO A 58 2.76 12.88 -16.97
N LYS A 59 3.52 13.07 -15.88
CA LYS A 59 3.37 14.22 -14.97
C LYS A 59 3.49 15.57 -15.69
N ASP A 60 4.25 15.60 -16.78
CA ASP A 60 4.51 16.79 -17.58
C ASP A 60 3.40 17.14 -18.59
N GLN A 61 2.36 16.29 -18.73
CA GLN A 61 1.24 16.48 -19.65
C GLN A 61 -0.08 16.76 -18.93
N ILE A 62 -0.05 16.93 -17.61
CA ILE A 62 -1.23 17.33 -16.84
C ILE A 62 -1.53 18.79 -17.14
N ILE A 63 -2.62 19.05 -17.84
CA ILE A 63 -3.09 20.41 -18.15
C ILE A 63 -4.03 20.97 -17.08
N GLY A 64 -4.55 20.11 -16.20
CA GLY A 64 -5.49 20.50 -15.16
C GLY A 64 -6.19 19.31 -14.51
N GLU A 65 -7.24 19.60 -13.77
CA GLU A 65 -8.12 18.61 -13.15
C GLU A 65 -9.32 18.27 -14.05
N CYS A 66 -9.83 17.05 -13.87
CA CYS A 66 -11.01 16.57 -14.56
C CYS A 66 -12.27 17.16 -13.92
N LEU A 67 -12.89 18.15 -14.56
CA LEU A 67 -14.10 18.78 -14.05
C LEU A 67 -15.33 17.97 -14.46
N ALA A 68 -16.02 17.40 -13.47
CA ALA A 68 -17.21 16.57 -13.66
C ALA A 68 -17.01 15.38 -14.64
N GLY A 69 -15.80 14.83 -14.73
CA GLY A 69 -15.50 13.72 -15.65
C GLY A 69 -15.14 14.16 -17.08
N ILE A 70 -14.97 15.46 -17.32
CA ILE A 70 -14.78 16.04 -18.67
C ILE A 70 -13.48 16.83 -18.73
N CYS A 71 -12.79 16.72 -19.86
CA CYS A 71 -11.60 17.49 -20.22
C CYS A 71 -11.84 18.29 -21.51
N PRO A 72 -11.04 19.34 -21.76
CA PRO A 72 -11.07 20.07 -23.03
C PRO A 72 -10.81 19.15 -24.23
N THR A 73 -11.17 19.62 -25.42
CA THR A 73 -11.10 18.81 -26.65
C THR A 73 -9.67 18.32 -26.90
N GLY A 74 -9.50 17.01 -27.09
CA GLY A 74 -8.20 16.37 -27.32
C GLY A 74 -7.56 15.75 -26.07
N PHE A 75 -8.16 15.92 -24.90
CA PHE A 75 -7.68 15.38 -23.63
C PHE A 75 -8.68 14.38 -23.02
N ARG A 76 -8.23 13.55 -22.07
CA ARG A 76 -9.03 12.55 -21.34
C ARG A 76 -8.74 12.64 -19.82
N CYS A 77 -9.64 12.08 -19.02
CA CYS A 77 -9.40 11.96 -17.59
C CYS A 77 -8.58 10.70 -17.29
N ASP A 78 -7.44 10.87 -16.63
CA ASP A 78 -6.72 9.80 -15.92
C ASP A 78 -6.83 10.06 -14.41
N GLY A 79 -7.69 9.30 -13.75
CA GLY A 79 -8.03 9.58 -12.36
C GLY A 79 -8.70 10.95 -12.21
N ALA A 80 -8.04 11.87 -11.50
CA ALA A 80 -8.53 13.23 -11.24
C ALA A 80 -7.92 14.29 -12.17
N SER A 81 -7.00 13.91 -13.06
CA SER A 81 -6.23 14.84 -13.90
C SER A 81 -6.61 14.71 -15.37
N CYS A 82 -6.55 15.83 -16.10
CA CYS A 82 -6.71 15.88 -17.54
C CYS A 82 -5.36 15.77 -18.26
N CYS A 83 -5.28 14.77 -19.15
CA CYS A 83 -4.31 14.61 -20.23
C CYS A 83 -4.99 13.81 -21.38
#